data_AF-W7PZ78-F1
#
_entry.id   AF-W7PZ78-F1
#
_cell.length_a   1.000
_cell.length_b   1.000
_cell.length_c   1.000
_cell.angle_alpha   90.00
_cell.angle_beta   90.00
_cell.angle_gamma   90.00
#
_symmetry.space_group_name_H-M   'P 1'
#
loop_
_entity.id
_entity.type
_entity.pdbx_description
1 polymer ?
#
loop_
_entity_poly.entity_id
_entity_poly.type
_entity_poly.pdbx_seq_one_letter_code
_entity_poly.pdbx_strand_id
1 'polypeptide(L)' 'MRTSQRIQQNTIGAALSRSARKHGDKLALAFGSRRWTYRELDRAVNRVANRLLAAGLSPGDRLAVYGKNSDAM' A
#
# COMPACT_ATOMS: atom_id res chain seq x y z
N MET A 1 19.96 5.94 -16.84
CA MET A 1 18.47 5.91 -16.86
C MET A 1 17.81 4.54 -16.64
N ARG A 2 18.45 3.38 -16.89
CA ARG A 2 17.85 2.04 -16.65
C ARG A 2 17.76 1.59 -15.19
N THR A 3 18.68 2.02 -14.33
CA THR A 3 18.79 1.56 -12.94
C THR A 3 17.64 2.07 -12.07
N SER A 4 17.28 3.36 -12.20
CA SER A 4 16.22 4.00 -11.41
C SER A 4 14.84 3.39 -11.68
N GLN A 5 14.55 3.04 -12.94
CA GLN A 5 13.32 2.37 -13.33
C GLN A 5 13.20 0.97 -12.71
N ARG A 6 14.32 0.24 -12.57
CA ARG A 6 14.37 -1.08 -11.89
C ARG A 6 14.15 -0.96 -10.38
N ILE A 7 14.67 0.09 -9.75
CA ILE A 7 14.47 0.37 -8.33
C ILE A 7 12.99 0.65 -8.04
N GLN A 8 12.33 1.44 -8.88
CA GLN A 8 10.90 1.72 -8.73
C GLN A 8 10.02 0.47 -8.84
N GLN A 9 10.47 -0.55 -9.59
CA GLN A 9 9.77 -1.83 -9.67
C GLN A 9 9.94 -2.70 -8.42
N ASN A 10 10.89 -2.41 -7.53
CA ASN A 10 11.16 -3.22 -6.34
C ASN A 10 10.76 -2.53 -5.03
N THR A 11 9.87 -1.53 -5.10
CA THR A 11 9.27 -0.91 -3.91
C THR A 11 8.12 -1.76 -3.36
N ILE A 12 7.81 -1.57 -2.08
CA ILE A 12 6.68 -2.24 -1.41
C ILE A 12 5.36 -1.92 -2.11
N GLY A 13 5.12 -0.64 -2.44
CA GLY A 13 3.92 -0.22 -3.17
C GLY A 13 3.79 -0.88 -4.54
N ALA A 14 4.89 -0.93 -5.32
CA ALA A 14 4.88 -1.59 -6.62
C ALA A 14 4.61 -3.11 -6.51
N ALA A 15 5.12 -3.76 -5.46
CA ALA A 15 4.84 -5.16 -5.19
C ALA A 15 3.35 -5.39 -4.87
N LEU A 16 2.72 -4.54 -4.05
CA LEU A 16 1.30 -4.63 -3.76
C LEU A 16 0.44 -4.46 -5.01
N SER A 17 0.69 -3.43 -5.83
CA SER A 17 -0.10 -3.19 -7.04
C SER A 17 0.09 -4.31 -8.08
N ARG A 18 1.28 -4.93 -8.17
CA ARG A 18 1.47 -6.14 -8.98
C ARG A 18 0.63 -7.30 -8.47
N SER A 19 0.63 -7.55 -7.17
CA SER A 19 -0.17 -8.62 -6.55
C SER A 19 -1.67 -8.38 -6.73
N ALA A 20 -2.15 -7.14 -6.58
CA ALA A 20 -3.55 -6.77 -6.82
C ALA A 20 -4.01 -7.01 -8.27
N ARG A 21 -3.13 -6.79 -9.26
CA ARG A 21 -3.44 -7.12 -10.66
C ARG A 21 -3.45 -8.63 -10.93
N LYS A 22 -2.51 -9.38 -10.35
CA LYS A 22 -2.33 -10.82 -10.64
C LYS A 22 -3.25 -11.73 -9.81
N HIS A 23 -3.59 -11.31 -8.59
CA HIS A 23 -4.25 -12.10 -7.56
C HIS A 23 -5.37 -11.31 -6.87
N GLY A 24 -6.01 -10.40 -7.60
CA GLY A 24 -6.90 -9.38 -7.04
C GLY A 24 -7.97 -9.90 -6.08
N ASP A 25 -8.55 -11.06 -6.37
CA ASP A 25 -9.66 -11.61 -5.58
C ASP A 25 -9.19 -12.62 -4.51
N LYS A 26 -7.87 -12.88 -4.41
CA LYS A 26 -7.30 -13.69 -3.33
C LYS A 26 -7.24 -12.87 -2.04
N LEU A 27 -7.47 -13.54 -0.90
CA LEU A 27 -7.29 -12.98 0.43
C LEU A 27 -5.83 -12.54 0.64
N ALA A 28 -5.64 -11.27 1.00
CA ALA A 28 -4.33 -10.65 1.28
C ALA A 28 -4.10 -10.43 2.78
N LEU A 29 -5.14 -10.01 3.50
CA LEU A 29 -5.07 -9.70 4.93
C LEU A 29 -6.36 -10.13 5.62
N ALA A 30 -6.22 -10.78 6.78
CA ALA A 30 -7.32 -11.08 7.69
C ALA A 30 -7.01 -10.46 9.05
N PHE A 31 -7.96 -9.70 9.59
CA PHE A 31 -7.86 -9.08 10.91
C PHE A 31 -9.21 -9.16 11.61
N GLY A 32 -9.29 -9.98 12.66
CA GLY A 32 -10.57 -10.32 13.28
C GLY A 32 -11.54 -10.92 12.26
N SER A 33 -12.74 -10.34 12.17
CA SER A 33 -13.76 -10.74 11.19
C SER A 33 -13.56 -10.10 9.81
N ARG A 34 -12.70 -9.09 9.68
CA ARG A 34 -12.48 -8.37 8.43
C ARG A 34 -11.48 -9.11 7.56
N ARG A 35 -11.83 -9.20 6.28
CA ARG A 35 -11.04 -9.85 5.23
C ARG A 35 -10.84 -8.85 4.11
N TRP A 36 -9.61 -8.73 3.65
CA TRP A 36 -9.23 -7.89 2.53
C TRP A 36 -8.69 -8.77 1.41
N THR A 37 -9.29 -8.68 0.23
CA THR A 37 -8.64 -9.15 -0.99
C THR A 37 -7.47 -8.23 -1.37
N TYR A 38 -6.54 -8.71 -2.20
CA TYR A 38 -5.44 -7.86 -2.68
C TYR A 38 -5.94 -6.59 -3.39
N ARG A 39 -7.06 -6.68 -4.11
CA ARG A 39 -7.68 -5.54 -4.79
C ARG A 39 -8.25 -4.51 -3.81
N GLU A 40 -8.90 -4.97 -2.74
CA GLU A 40 -9.44 -4.07 -1.71
C GLU A 40 -8.34 -3.41 -0.90
N LEU A 41 -7.30 -4.16 -0.55
CA LEU A 41 -6.14 -3.64 0.17
C LEU A 41 -5.42 -2.56 -0.65
N ASP A 42 -5.13 -2.81 -1.93
CA ASP A 42 -4.50 -1.83 -2.82
C ASP A 42 -5.35 -0.55 -2.96
N ARG A 43 -6.68 -0.69 -3.06
CA ARG A 43 -7.60 0.47 -3.06
C ARG A 43 -7.55 1.26 -1.75
N ALA A 44 -7.53 0.58 -0.60
CA ALA A 44 -7.46 1.25 0.70
C ALA A 44 -6.13 2.00 0.88
N VAL A 45 -5.00 1.36 0.54
CA VAL A 45 -3.68 1.98 0.57
C VAL A 45 -3.63 3.21 -0.33
N ASN A 46 -4.14 3.11 -1.56
CA ASN A 46 -4.18 4.25 -2.49
C ASN A 46 -5.05 5.41 -1.96
N ARG A 47 -6.16 5.14 -1.26
CA ARG A 47 -6.95 6.20 -0.62
C ARG A 47 -6.16 6.93 0.46
N VAL A 48 -5.45 6.20 1.33
CA VAL A 48 -4.62 6.81 2.38
C VAL A 48 -3.47 7.59 1.76
N ALA A 49 -2.77 7.02 0.79
CA ALA A 49 -1.67 7.69 0.09
C ALA A 49 -2.12 9.02 -0.55
N ASN A 50 -3.24 9.03 -1.27
CA ASN A 50 -3.78 10.26 -1.87
C ASN A 50 -4.18 11.31 -0.82
N ARG A 51 -4.68 10.88 0.35
CA ARG A 51 -4.99 11.80 1.45
C ARG A 51 -3.73 12.40 2.07
N LEU A 52 -2.67 11.62 2.23
CA LEU A 52 -1.38 12.12 2.73
C LEU A 52 -0.73 13.11 1.76
N LEU A 53 -0.76 12.82 0.45
CA LEU A 53 -0.31 13.75 -0.59
C LEU A 53 -1.13 15.05 -0.56
N ALA A 54 -2.45 14.96 -0.44
CA ALA A 54 -3.32 16.13 -0.31
C ALA A 54 -3.08 16.92 0.99
N ALA A 55 -2.57 16.28 2.03
CA ALA A 55 -2.15 16.92 3.28
C ALA A 55 -0.75 17.58 3.20
N GLY A 56 -0.08 17.50 2.05
CA GLY A 56 1.20 18.17 1.78
C GLY A 56 2.44 17.29 1.91
N LEU A 57 2.31 15.98 2.15
CA LEU A 57 3.46 15.09 2.19
C LEU A 57 4.11 14.98 0.81
N SER A 58 5.44 15.01 0.80
CA SER A 58 6.30 14.94 -0.37
C SER A 58 7.32 13.81 -0.27
N PRO A 59 7.90 13.35 -1.39
CA PRO A 59 8.97 12.35 -1.36
C PRO A 59 10.15 12.81 -0.47
N GLY A 60 10.52 11.98 0.50
CA GLY A 60 11.57 12.28 1.48
C GLY A 60 11.03 12.72 2.85
N ASP A 61 9.74 13.07 2.95
CA ASP A 61 9.09 13.35 4.22
C ASP A 61 8.99 12.10 5.10
N ARG A 62 8.95 12.33 6.42
CA ARG A 62 8.87 11.28 7.44
C ARG A 62 7.50 11.31 8.10
N LEU A 63 6.82 10.18 8.11
CA LEU A 63 5.56 9.97 8.81
C LEU A 63 5.76 8.95 9.93
N ALA A 64 5.36 9.30 11.15
CA ALA A 64 5.34 8.35 12.26
C ALA A 64 4.05 7.50 12.19
N VAL A 65 4.18 6.19 12.35
CA VAL A 65 3.06 5.26 12.54
C VAL A 65 3.26 4.59 13.89
N TYR A 66 2.30 4.73 14.80
CA TYR A 66 2.39 4.19 16.16
C TYR A 66 1.07 3.56 16.55
N GLY A 67 1.09 2.28 16.93
CA GLY A 67 -0.11 1.54 17.29
C GLY A 67 0.14 0.05 17.52
N LYS A 68 -0.94 -0.68 17.82
CA LYS A 68 -0.93 -2.15 17.87
C LYS A 68 -1.13 -2.73 16.47
N ASN A 69 -1.00 -4.05 16.35
CA ASN A 69 -1.38 -4.75 15.12
C ASN A 69 -2.83 -4.42 14.74
N SER A 70 -3.02 -3.93 13.52
CA SER A 70 -4.26 -3.34 13.03
C SER A 70 -4.29 -3.43 11.50
N ASP A 71 -5.48 -3.52 10.92
CA ASP A 71 -5.70 -3.41 9.47
C ASP A 71 -6.10 -2.00 9.01
N ALA A 72 -6.21 -1.05 9.94
CA ALA A 72 -6.74 0.30 9.70
C ALA A 72 -5.89 1.42 10.33
N MET A 73 -4.75 1.09 10.93
CA MET A 73 -3.78 2.06 11.47
C MET A 73 -2.69 2.38 10.45
#